data_AF-A0A538PBF5-F1
#
_entry.id   AF-A0A538PBF5-F1
#
_cell.length_a   1.000
_cell.length_b   1.000
_cell.length_c   1.000
_cell.angle_alpha   90.00
_cell.angle_beta   90.00
_cell.angle_gamma   90.00
#
_symmetry.space_group_name_H-M   'P 1'
#
loop_
_entity.id
_entity.type
_entity.pdbx_description
1 polymer ?
#
loop_
_entity_poly.entity_id
_entity_poly.type
_entity_poly.pdbx_seq_one_letter_code
_entity_poly.pdbx_strand_id
1 'polypeptide(L)'
;MKVVLLLLAILVIPFGGWVITALIFAYLILPPLLLRRRKGSSAENPRAKGRGPISAGRALGGVLLALSLVALASHGTLSPIVFGVPGLLLVFRPRFLSGMSLRVKPVKDSILLRGSLFPFGWFALAEAKVSTRDVEGAVSGMNERVLLLSAPAPRIFLVFTTSSISRSRAEEVTLKRMQVAARALRSLGVYLLPLDGSGAFEVSRLRATRVDLPGQNILHSLPASDYGALSVEAVHGFVARFELYERSYGKGAPGSLLAKPNRRPGSSTTLRELLSAATQRTGTPKPDRYVEFLSSVAATEGETLGQR
;
A
#
# COMPACT_ATOMS: atom_id res chain seq x y z
N MET A 1 -23.64 28.87 3.86
CA MET A 1 -22.94 28.29 2.69
C MET A 1 -23.88 27.78 1.59
N LYS A 2 -24.89 26.95 1.90
CA LYS A 2 -25.85 26.41 0.88
C LYS A 2 -26.66 27.48 0.14
N VAL A 3 -27.06 28.55 0.84
CA VAL A 3 -27.79 29.69 0.26
C VAL A 3 -26.92 30.49 -0.73
N VAL A 4 -25.62 30.65 -0.42
CA VAL A 4 -24.64 31.32 -1.30
C VAL A 4 -24.39 30.51 -2.57
N LEU A 5 -24.27 29.18 -2.44
CA LEU A 5 -24.16 28.26 -3.59
C LEU A 5 -25.41 28.28 -4.49
N LEU A 6 -26.60 28.43 -3.91
CA LEU A 6 -27.86 28.49 -4.65
C LEU A 6 -28.02 29.83 -5.39
N LEU A 7 -27.62 30.95 -4.77
CA LEU A 7 -27.56 32.26 -5.42
C LEU A 7 -26.53 32.28 -6.56
N LEU A 8 -25.36 31.68 -6.36
CA LEU A 8 -24.33 31.55 -7.39
C LEU A 8 -24.79 30.68 -8.56
N ALA A 9 -25.58 29.64 -8.27
CA ALA A 9 -26.19 28.82 -9.32
C ALA A 9 -27.18 29.65 -10.15
N ILE A 10 -28.09 30.40 -9.53
CA ILE A 10 -29.09 31.22 -10.24
C ILE A 10 -28.41 32.30 -11.12
N LEU A 11 -27.34 32.92 -10.63
CA LEU A 11 -26.58 33.95 -11.35
C LEU A 11 -25.89 33.43 -12.62
N VAL A 12 -25.57 32.14 -12.68
CA VAL A 12 -24.78 31.51 -13.74
C VAL A 12 -25.65 30.91 -14.87
N ILE A 13 -26.97 30.80 -14.64
CA ILE A 13 -27.96 30.33 -15.64
C ILE A 13 -28.00 31.21 -16.90
N PRO A 14 -28.09 32.55 -16.83
CA PRO A 14 -28.17 33.39 -18.04
C PRO A 14 -26.85 33.44 -18.84
N PHE A 15 -25.72 33.05 -18.26
CA PHE A 15 -24.40 33.04 -18.92
C PHE A 15 -24.03 31.68 -19.54
N GLY A 16 -25.00 30.78 -19.72
CA GLY A 16 -24.75 29.47 -20.35
C GLY A 16 -24.07 28.46 -19.43
N GLY A 17 -23.94 28.73 -18.13
CA GLY A 17 -23.30 27.83 -17.17
C GLY A 17 -24.18 26.70 -16.64
N TRP A 18 -25.03 26.12 -17.50
CA TRP A 18 -25.99 25.05 -17.20
C TRP A 18 -25.34 23.82 -16.53
N VAL A 19 -24.07 23.58 -16.82
CA VAL A 19 -23.29 22.46 -16.25
C VAL A 19 -22.91 22.71 -14.80
N ILE A 20 -22.57 23.96 -14.44
CA ILE A 20 -22.18 24.35 -13.08
C ILE A 20 -23.42 24.34 -12.18
N THR A 21 -24.54 24.84 -12.69
CA THR A 21 -25.84 24.76 -12.02
C THR A 21 -26.29 23.33 -11.81
N ALA A 22 -26.16 22.45 -12.80
CA ALA A 22 -26.49 21.03 -12.65
C ALA A 22 -25.64 20.32 -11.59
N LEU A 23 -24.34 20.62 -11.50
CA LEU A 23 -23.44 20.08 -10.47
C LEU A 23 -23.78 20.58 -9.07
N ILE A 24 -24.14 21.86 -8.92
CA ILE A 24 -24.56 22.44 -7.64
C ILE A 24 -25.91 21.85 -7.20
N PHE A 25 -26.86 21.68 -8.13
CA PHE A 25 -28.14 21.02 -7.87
C PHE A 25 -27.95 19.55 -7.47
N ALA A 26 -27.11 18.81 -8.19
CA ALA A 26 -26.79 17.42 -7.86
C ALA A 26 -26.15 17.30 -6.47
N TYR A 27 -25.23 18.21 -6.12
CA TYR A 27 -24.59 18.26 -4.80
C TYR A 27 -25.59 18.57 -3.67
N LEU A 28 -26.60 19.43 -3.93
CA LEU A 28 -27.61 19.79 -2.94
C LEU A 28 -28.68 18.70 -2.76
N ILE A 29 -29.04 17.95 -3.81
CA ILE A 29 -30.16 17.01 -3.82
C ILE A 29 -29.75 15.55 -3.55
N LEU A 30 -28.52 15.13 -3.91
CA LEU A 30 -28.05 13.75 -3.65
C LEU A 30 -28.06 13.37 -2.16
N PRO A 31 -27.57 14.20 -1.22
CA PRO A 31 -27.50 13.82 0.19
C PRO A 31 -28.86 13.48 0.82
N PRO A 32 -29.93 14.30 0.67
CA PRO A 32 -31.22 13.96 1.26
C PRO A 32 -31.91 12.76 0.59
N LEU A 33 -31.72 12.54 -0.72
CA LEU A 33 -32.29 11.38 -1.42
C LEU A 33 -31.64 10.05 -1.01
N LEU A 34 -30.33 10.04 -0.77
CA LEU A 34 -29.61 8.85 -0.31
C LEU A 34 -29.90 8.52 1.17
N LEU A 35 -30.17 9.54 2.00
CA LEU A 35 -30.57 9.35 3.40
C LEU A 35 -32.03 8.89 3.54
N ARG A 36 -32.93 9.30 2.64
CA ARG A 36 -34.35 8.89 2.67
C ARG A 36 -34.58 7.41 2.33
N ARG A 37 -33.62 6.77 1.64
CA ARG A 37 -33.72 5.36 1.20
C ARG A 37 -33.23 4.33 2.23
N ARG A 38 -32.80 4.76 3.43
CA ARG A 38 -32.26 3.89 4.49
C ARG A 38 -33.25 3.53 5.60
N LYS A 39 -34.52 3.88 5.46
CA LYS A 39 -35.58 3.49 6.40
C LYS A 39 -36.48 2.44 5.73
N GLY A 40 -36.04 1.19 5.75
CA GLY A 40 -36.84 0.06 5.31
C GLY A 40 -36.02 -1.17 4.94
N SER A 41 -36.32 -2.28 5.63
CA SER A 41 -35.88 -3.65 5.38
C SER A 41 -34.55 -4.08 5.99
N SER A 42 -34.70 -4.48 7.27
CA SER A 42 -34.01 -5.62 7.86
C SER A 42 -34.50 -6.90 7.17
N ALA A 43 -33.61 -7.67 6.56
CA ALA A 43 -33.76 -9.11 6.31
C ALA A 43 -32.45 -9.68 5.74
N GLU A 44 -31.95 -10.66 6.45
CA GLU A 44 -30.77 -11.48 6.22
C GLU A 44 -30.94 -12.36 4.97
N ASN A 45 -29.92 -12.42 4.10
CA ASN A 45 -29.76 -13.52 3.15
C ASN A 45 -28.28 -13.67 2.71
N PRO A 46 -27.58 -14.76 3.05
CA PRO A 46 -26.16 -14.93 2.81
C PRO A 46 -25.92 -15.64 1.47
N ARG A 47 -26.19 -14.99 0.33
CA ARG A 47 -25.79 -15.50 -1.00
C ARG A 47 -25.82 -14.47 -2.13
N ALA A 48 -25.70 -13.19 -1.83
CA ALA A 48 -25.43 -12.18 -2.84
C ALA A 48 -23.92 -12.02 -2.99
N LYS A 49 -23.41 -12.36 -4.18
CA LYS A 49 -22.07 -11.99 -4.67
C LYS A 49 -22.02 -10.46 -4.78
N GLY A 50 -21.94 -9.79 -3.64
CA GLY A 50 -22.13 -8.37 -3.48
C GLY A 50 -20.98 -7.62 -4.15
N ARG A 51 -21.25 -7.03 -5.31
CA ARG A 51 -20.48 -5.88 -5.78
C ARG A 51 -20.49 -4.87 -4.64
N GLY A 52 -19.36 -4.77 -3.93
CA GLY A 52 -19.19 -3.79 -2.85
C GLY A 52 -19.55 -2.39 -3.34
N PRO A 53 -19.89 -1.47 -2.41
CA PRO A 53 -20.31 -0.12 -2.76
C PRO A 53 -19.31 0.49 -3.73
N ILE A 54 -19.80 0.95 -4.89
CA ILE A 54 -18.99 1.66 -5.87
C ILE A 54 -18.34 2.81 -5.11
N SER A 55 -17.00 2.77 -4.98
CA SER A 55 -16.28 3.83 -4.29
C SER A 55 -16.67 5.17 -4.91
N ALA A 56 -16.94 6.19 -4.10
CA ALA A 56 -17.40 7.49 -4.59
C ALA A 56 -16.53 8.03 -5.76
N GLY A 57 -15.23 7.71 -5.75
CA GLY A 57 -14.31 8.00 -6.85
C GLY A 57 -14.62 7.29 -8.17
N ARG A 58 -15.13 6.05 -8.17
CA ARG A 58 -15.57 5.34 -9.39
C ARG A 58 -16.86 5.90 -9.95
N ALA A 59 -17.80 6.31 -9.10
CA ALA A 59 -19.03 6.97 -9.52
C ALA A 59 -18.71 8.33 -10.17
N LEU A 60 -17.84 9.12 -9.53
CA LEU A 60 -17.35 10.38 -10.07
C LEU A 60 -16.58 10.17 -11.39
N GLY A 61 -15.74 9.15 -11.46
CA GLY A 61 -15.01 8.79 -12.69
C GLY A 61 -15.95 8.39 -13.83
N GLY A 62 -17.02 7.65 -13.54
CA GLY A 62 -18.05 7.31 -14.52
C GLY A 62 -18.79 8.54 -15.05
N VAL A 63 -19.13 9.49 -14.18
CA VAL A 63 -19.76 10.77 -14.58
C VAL A 63 -18.83 11.58 -15.48
N LEU A 64 -17.54 11.64 -15.15
CA LEU A 64 -16.54 12.32 -15.99
C LEU A 64 -16.37 11.67 -17.37
N LEU A 65 -16.42 10.34 -17.46
CA LEU A 65 -16.41 9.64 -18.75
C LEU A 65 -17.69 9.90 -19.56
N ALA A 66 -18.85 9.97 -18.92
CA ALA A 66 -20.09 10.35 -19.58
C ALA A 66 -20.04 11.79 -20.10
N LEU A 67 -19.49 12.73 -19.32
CA LEU A 67 -19.25 14.11 -19.75
C LEU A 67 -18.27 14.20 -20.91
N SER A 68 -17.27 13.31 -20.98
CA SER A 68 -16.36 13.19 -22.12
C SER A 68 -17.10 12.78 -23.41
N LEU A 69 -18.08 11.88 -23.33
CA LEU A 69 -18.89 11.46 -24.48
C LEU A 69 -19.83 12.57 -24.95
N VAL A 70 -20.41 13.33 -24.02
CA VAL A 70 -21.23 14.51 -24.33
C VAL A 70 -20.39 15.61 -24.96
N ALA A 71 -19.17 15.83 -24.46
CA ALA A 71 -18.22 16.78 -25.03
C ALA A 71 -17.82 16.39 -26.47
N LEU A 72 -17.62 15.09 -26.75
CA LEU A 72 -17.38 14.56 -28.09
C LEU A 72 -18.55 14.83 -29.06
N ALA A 73 -19.78 14.70 -28.59
CA ALA A 73 -20.98 15.00 -29.39
C ALA A 73 -21.19 16.51 -29.61
N SER A 74 -20.64 17.37 -28.75
CA SER A 74 -20.84 18.84 -28.77
C SER A 74 -20.03 19.60 -29.82
N HIS A 75 -19.33 18.93 -30.75
CA HIS A 75 -18.65 19.55 -31.91
C HIS A 75 -17.75 20.76 -31.54
N GLY A 76 -17.05 20.70 -30.40
CA GLY A 76 -15.93 21.60 -30.10
C GLY A 76 -16.12 22.61 -28.95
N THR A 77 -17.29 22.70 -28.32
CA THR A 77 -17.48 23.64 -27.19
C THR A 77 -16.78 23.23 -25.89
N LEU A 78 -16.51 21.94 -25.69
CA LEU A 78 -15.84 21.40 -24.51
C LEU A 78 -14.81 20.37 -24.93
N SER A 79 -13.61 20.41 -24.33
CA SER A 79 -12.56 19.42 -24.62
C SER A 79 -12.89 18.07 -23.98
N PRO A 80 -13.10 17.00 -24.78
CA PRO A 80 -13.37 15.66 -24.26
C PRO A 80 -12.23 15.14 -23.38
N ILE A 81 -11.00 15.57 -23.65
CA ILE A 81 -9.79 15.13 -22.97
C ILE A 81 -9.80 15.55 -21.49
N VAL A 82 -10.34 16.73 -21.18
CA VAL A 82 -10.40 17.30 -19.82
C VAL A 82 -11.27 16.47 -18.89
N PHE A 83 -12.29 15.81 -19.42
CA PHE A 83 -13.19 14.94 -18.63
C PHE A 83 -12.82 13.46 -18.78
N GLY A 84 -12.38 13.05 -19.97
CA GLY A 84 -12.01 11.68 -20.29
C GLY A 84 -10.82 11.18 -19.49
N VAL A 85 -9.71 11.93 -19.45
CA VAL A 85 -8.47 11.49 -18.78
C VAL A 85 -8.66 11.35 -17.26
N PRO A 86 -9.22 12.35 -16.54
CA PRO A 86 -9.50 12.20 -15.10
C PRO A 86 -10.57 11.14 -14.80
N GLY A 87 -11.59 11.02 -15.66
CA GLY A 87 -12.63 10.01 -15.52
C GLY A 87 -12.08 8.59 -15.63
N LEU A 88 -11.23 8.34 -16.62
CA LEU A 88 -10.57 7.05 -16.83
C LEU A 88 -9.59 6.75 -15.69
N LEU A 89 -8.80 7.74 -15.27
CA LEU A 89 -7.93 7.61 -14.10
C LEU A 89 -8.69 7.22 -12.84
N LEU A 90 -9.86 7.80 -12.58
CA LEU A 90 -10.67 7.54 -11.39
C LEU A 90 -11.39 6.18 -11.42
N VAL A 91 -11.93 5.78 -12.57
CA VAL A 91 -12.58 4.47 -12.75
C VAL A 91 -11.57 3.33 -12.63
N PHE A 92 -10.39 3.51 -13.23
CA PHE A 92 -9.36 2.49 -13.30
C PHE A 92 -8.27 2.62 -12.22
N ARG A 93 -8.31 3.66 -11.36
CA ARG A 93 -7.37 3.87 -10.23
C ARG A 93 -7.05 2.62 -9.41
N PRO A 94 -8.03 1.81 -8.97
CA PRO A 94 -7.72 0.59 -8.23
C PRO A 94 -7.01 -0.45 -9.09
N ARG A 95 -7.35 -0.59 -10.39
CA ARG A 95 -6.75 -1.60 -11.28
C ARG A 95 -5.34 -1.25 -11.75
N PHE A 96 -5.03 0.03 -11.96
CA PHE A 96 -3.67 0.45 -12.34
C PHE A 96 -2.62 0.24 -11.24
N LEU A 97 -3.05 0.19 -9.97
CA LEU A 97 -2.15 0.08 -8.82
C LEU A 97 -2.17 -1.31 -8.15
N SER A 98 -3.16 -2.15 -8.44
CA SER A 98 -3.33 -3.46 -7.80
C SER A 98 -3.12 -4.59 -8.81
N GLY A 99 -1.99 -5.29 -8.70
CA GLY A 99 -1.74 -6.53 -9.43
C GLY A 99 -1.04 -6.45 -10.78
N MET A 100 -0.61 -5.27 -11.26
CA MET A 100 0.30 -5.22 -12.41
C MET A 100 1.70 -5.71 -11.99
N SER A 101 2.28 -6.61 -12.81
CA SER A 101 3.67 -7.05 -12.65
C SER A 101 4.59 -5.83 -12.71
N LEU A 102 5.10 -5.45 -11.54
CA LEU A 102 5.82 -4.21 -11.36
C LEU A 102 7.29 -4.49 -11.68
N ARG A 103 7.67 -4.38 -12.96
CA ARG A 103 9.09 -4.46 -13.33
C ARG A 103 9.83 -3.29 -12.71
N VAL A 104 10.87 -3.56 -11.93
CA VAL A 104 11.74 -2.52 -11.34
C VAL A 104 13.16 -2.61 -11.89
N LYS A 105 13.90 -1.50 -11.81
CA LYS A 105 15.33 -1.44 -12.13
C LYS A 105 16.08 -0.70 -11.00
N PRO A 106 17.31 -1.12 -10.66
CA PRO A 106 18.13 -0.41 -9.69
C PRO A 106 18.56 0.95 -10.26
N VAL A 107 18.67 1.94 -9.39
CA VAL A 107 19.27 3.23 -9.73
C VAL A 107 20.69 3.25 -9.19
N LYS A 108 21.65 3.60 -10.04
CA LYS A 108 23.07 3.67 -9.67
C LYS A 108 23.26 4.71 -8.56
N ASP A 109 24.10 4.36 -7.59
CA ASP A 109 24.48 5.22 -6.46
C ASP A 109 23.28 5.71 -5.62
N SER A 110 22.25 4.87 -5.48
CA SER A 110 21.05 5.17 -4.70
C SER A 110 20.45 3.90 -4.09
N ILE A 111 19.70 4.07 -3.00
CA ILE A 111 18.89 3.00 -2.37
C ILE A 111 17.61 2.67 -3.14
N LEU A 112 17.31 3.45 -4.19
CA LEU A 112 16.05 3.40 -4.89
C LEU A 112 16.02 2.39 -6.04
N LEU A 113 14.87 1.76 -6.18
CA LEU A 113 14.45 1.05 -7.37
C LEU A 113 13.40 1.88 -8.10
N ARG A 114 13.50 1.93 -9.42
CA ARG A 114 12.56 2.65 -10.28
C ARG A 114 11.61 1.68 -10.95
N GLY A 115 10.31 1.96 -10.90
CA GLY A 115 9.30 1.25 -11.68
C GLY A 115 9.49 1.48 -13.19
N SER A 116 9.44 0.41 -13.98
CA SER A 116 9.57 0.43 -15.44
C SER A 116 8.27 0.86 -16.12
N LEU A 117 7.12 0.52 -15.53
CA LEU A 117 5.81 0.79 -16.12
C LEU A 117 5.23 2.15 -15.68
N PHE A 118 5.58 2.57 -14.47
CA PHE A 118 5.17 3.85 -13.90
C PHE A 118 6.41 4.63 -13.50
N PRO A 119 6.85 5.62 -14.31
CA PRO A 119 8.13 6.32 -14.12
C PRO A 119 8.18 7.17 -12.84
N PHE A 120 7.03 7.33 -12.16
CA PHE A 120 6.87 8.05 -10.90
C PHE A 120 6.95 7.16 -9.65
N GLY A 121 6.92 5.84 -9.81
CA GLY A 121 6.93 4.88 -8.70
C GLY A 121 8.35 4.52 -8.29
N TRP A 122 8.70 4.86 -7.04
CA TRP A 122 9.99 4.57 -6.42
C TRP A 122 9.80 3.60 -5.27
N PHE A 123 10.73 2.66 -5.14
CA PHE A 123 10.72 1.64 -4.11
C PHE A 123 12.08 1.62 -3.41
N ALA A 124 12.08 1.42 -2.10
CA ALA A 124 13.28 1.11 -1.34
C ALA A 124 12.97 0.00 -0.35
N LEU A 125 14.00 -0.77 -0.01
CA LEU A 125 13.91 -1.83 0.98
C LEU A 125 14.86 -1.52 2.11
N ALA A 126 14.39 -1.65 3.34
CA ALA A 126 15.25 -1.72 4.52
C ALA A 126 15.05 -3.08 5.17
N GLU A 127 16.13 -3.77 5.48
CA GLU A 127 16.08 -4.98 6.29
C GLU A 127 15.91 -4.59 7.76
N ALA A 128 14.92 -5.19 8.43
CA ALA A 128 14.72 -5.06 9.86
C ALA A 128 15.57 -6.12 10.57
N LYS A 129 16.63 -5.64 11.22
CA LYS A 129 17.57 -6.43 12.00
C LYS A 129 17.12 -6.42 13.46
N VAL A 130 16.89 -7.59 14.04
CA VAL A 130 16.13 -7.71 15.29
C VAL A 130 17.01 -8.22 16.43
N SER A 131 16.95 -7.52 17.57
CA SER A 131 17.60 -7.89 18.83
C SER A 131 16.59 -8.30 19.92
N THR A 132 15.30 -8.08 19.70
CA THR A 132 14.23 -8.36 20.67
C THR A 132 13.67 -9.77 20.54
N ARG A 133 13.08 -10.28 21.63
CA ARG A 133 12.33 -11.54 21.66
C ARG A 133 10.89 -11.38 21.14
N ASP A 134 10.30 -10.18 21.23
CA ASP A 134 8.94 -9.87 20.74
C ASP A 134 9.01 -9.16 19.38
N VAL A 135 9.47 -9.89 18.36
CA VAL A 135 9.66 -9.37 17.00
C VAL A 135 8.32 -8.94 16.40
N GLU A 136 7.28 -9.73 16.64
CA GLU A 136 5.93 -9.50 16.15
C GLU A 136 5.35 -8.20 16.72
N GLY A 137 5.51 -7.99 18.04
CA GLY A 137 5.12 -6.75 18.69
C GLY A 137 5.86 -5.55 18.12
N ALA A 138 7.20 -5.65 17.99
CA ALA A 138 8.03 -4.55 17.54
C ALA A 138 7.73 -4.09 16.10
N VAL A 139 7.44 -5.02 15.19
CA VAL A 139 7.14 -4.71 13.78
C VAL A 139 5.65 -4.38 13.57
N SER A 140 4.75 -4.77 14.48
CA SER A 140 3.30 -4.56 14.33
C SER A 140 2.84 -3.09 14.30
N GLY A 141 3.60 -2.18 14.92
CA GLY A 141 3.30 -0.74 14.93
C GLY A 141 3.63 -0.01 13.61
N MET A 142 4.20 -0.72 12.64
CA MET A 142 4.64 -0.16 11.37
C MET A 142 3.46 0.10 10.42
N ASN A 143 3.44 1.30 9.83
CA ASN A 143 2.53 1.62 8.72
C ASN A 143 3.12 1.29 7.34
N GLU A 144 4.38 0.84 7.29
CA GLU A 144 5.02 0.43 6.04
C GLU A 144 4.67 -1.02 5.71
N ARG A 145 4.75 -1.36 4.42
CA ARG A 145 4.53 -2.74 3.99
C ARG A 145 5.66 -3.63 4.49
N VAL A 146 5.29 -4.76 5.08
CA VAL A 146 6.22 -5.77 5.59
C VAL A 146 6.36 -6.89 4.57
N LEU A 147 7.60 -7.30 4.28
CA LEU A 147 7.92 -8.45 3.46
C LEU A 147 8.77 -9.41 4.31
N LEU A 148 8.20 -10.58 4.64
CA LEU A 148 8.90 -11.65 5.34
C LEU A 148 9.38 -12.67 4.30
N LEU A 149 10.67 -12.99 4.30
CA LEU A 149 11.24 -14.11 3.56
C LEU A 149 11.52 -15.26 4.52
N SER A 150 11.00 -16.44 4.21
CA SER A 150 11.07 -17.64 5.07
C SER A 150 12.39 -18.41 4.93
N ALA A 151 13.10 -18.27 3.82
CA ALA A 151 14.29 -19.06 3.49
C ALA A 151 15.32 -18.22 2.71
N PRO A 152 16.64 -18.52 2.82
CA PRO A 152 17.28 -19.60 3.59
C PRO A 152 17.30 -19.37 5.12
N ALA A 153 17.14 -18.13 5.57
CA ALA A 153 16.91 -17.77 6.97
C ALA A 153 15.78 -16.72 7.02
N PRO A 154 14.98 -16.67 8.10
CA PRO A 154 13.90 -15.70 8.23
C PRO A 154 14.47 -14.27 8.20
N ARG A 155 14.04 -13.47 7.22
CA ARG A 155 14.44 -12.06 7.07
C ARG A 155 13.21 -11.20 6.89
N ILE A 156 13.17 -10.08 7.60
CA ILE A 156 12.06 -9.11 7.54
C ILE A 156 12.55 -7.88 6.80
N PHE A 157 11.81 -7.45 5.79
CA PHE A 157 12.05 -6.22 5.05
C PHE A 157 10.86 -5.28 5.18
N LEU A 158 11.16 -4.00 5.25
CA LEU A 158 10.20 -2.92 5.18
C LEU A 158 10.31 -2.29 3.81
N VAL A 159 9.19 -2.26 3.11
CA VAL A 159 9.13 -1.79 1.72
C VAL A 159 8.53 -0.40 1.69
N PHE A 160 9.38 0.58 1.43
CA PHE A 160 9.00 1.98 1.29
C PHE A 160 8.58 2.23 -0.15
N THR A 161 7.40 2.83 -0.31
CA THR A 161 6.87 3.22 -1.63
C THR A 161 6.64 4.72 -1.66
N THR A 162 7.23 5.37 -2.66
CA THR A 162 7.18 6.83 -2.82
C THR A 162 6.81 7.16 -4.26
N SER A 163 5.93 8.14 -4.43
CA SER A 163 5.55 8.67 -5.74
C SER A 163 6.20 10.04 -5.93
N SER A 164 7.09 10.17 -6.93
CA SER A 164 7.78 11.43 -7.22
C SER A 164 8.22 11.48 -8.68
N ILE A 165 8.34 12.68 -9.24
CA ILE A 165 8.91 12.89 -10.58
C ILE A 165 10.44 12.88 -10.53
N SER A 166 11.02 13.49 -9.49
CA SER A 166 12.47 13.63 -9.31
C SER A 166 13.03 12.53 -8.42
N ARG A 167 14.19 11.98 -8.81
CA ARG A 167 14.99 11.04 -8.02
C ARG A 167 15.34 11.64 -6.66
N SER A 168 15.93 12.84 -6.65
CA SER A 168 16.42 13.47 -5.42
C SER A 168 15.30 13.65 -4.40
N ARG A 169 14.12 14.08 -4.86
CA ARG A 169 12.93 14.21 -4.00
C ARG A 169 12.40 12.86 -3.53
N ALA A 170 12.42 11.83 -4.38
CA ALA A 170 12.00 10.48 -3.99
C ALA A 170 12.91 9.94 -2.89
N GLU A 171 14.21 10.16 -3.02
CA GLU A 171 15.24 9.71 -2.09
C GLU A 171 15.14 10.42 -0.77
N GLU A 172 15.07 11.76 -0.77
CA GLU A 172 14.90 12.57 0.43
C GLU A 172 13.66 12.17 1.25
N VAL A 173 12.50 12.03 0.57
CA VAL A 173 11.26 11.62 1.24
C VAL A 173 11.36 10.20 1.80
N THR A 174 12.00 9.30 1.06
CA THR A 174 12.16 7.90 1.48
C THR A 174 13.11 7.79 2.67
N LEU A 175 14.25 8.49 2.64
CA LEU A 175 15.20 8.55 3.75
C LEU A 175 14.58 9.16 5.00
N LYS A 176 13.79 10.24 4.87
CA LYS A 176 13.08 10.84 6.00
C LYS A 176 12.09 9.86 6.63
N ARG A 177 11.34 9.10 5.82
CA ARG A 177 10.43 8.05 6.33
C ARG A 177 11.18 6.90 6.99
N MET A 178 12.28 6.45 6.40
CA MET A 178 13.16 5.44 6.99
C MET A 178 13.72 5.90 8.33
N GLN A 179 14.13 7.16 8.45
CA GLN A 179 14.65 7.72 9.70
C GLN A 179 13.58 7.77 10.80
N VAL A 180 12.34 8.15 10.46
CA VAL A 180 11.21 8.12 11.40
C VAL A 180 10.92 6.68 11.85
N ALA A 181 10.86 5.74 10.90
CA ALA A 181 10.65 4.33 11.21
C ALA A 181 11.80 3.76 12.08
N ALA A 182 13.06 4.08 11.76
CA ALA A 182 14.23 3.63 12.49
C ALA A 182 14.21 4.13 13.94
N ARG A 183 13.83 5.38 14.19
CA ARG A 183 13.71 5.92 15.56
C ARG A 183 12.62 5.21 16.35
N ALA A 184 11.46 4.96 15.74
CA ALA A 184 10.36 4.25 16.39
C ALA A 184 10.71 2.79 16.71
N LEU A 185 11.49 2.15 15.85
CA LEU A 185 11.90 0.75 15.98
C LEU A 185 13.10 0.55 16.92
N ARG A 186 13.99 1.54 17.02
CA ARG A 186 15.22 1.44 17.84
C ARG A 186 14.90 1.13 19.31
N SER A 187 13.92 1.82 19.89
CA SER A 187 13.50 1.57 21.29
C SER A 187 12.89 0.19 21.51
N LEU A 188 12.48 -0.49 20.44
CA LEU A 188 11.90 -1.84 20.47
C LEU A 188 12.97 -2.91 20.14
N GLY A 189 14.24 -2.52 20.04
CA GLY A 189 15.34 -3.43 19.70
C GLY A 189 15.33 -3.88 18.25
N VAL A 190 14.79 -3.07 17.34
CA VAL A 190 14.79 -3.32 15.89
C VAL A 190 15.58 -2.21 15.18
N TYR A 191 16.59 -2.61 14.43
CA TYR A 191 17.48 -1.72 13.68
C TYR A 191 17.19 -1.82 12.18
N LEU A 192 17.03 -0.69 11.51
CA LEU A 192 16.83 -0.67 10.06
C LEU A 192 18.17 -0.56 9.34
N LEU A 193 18.40 -1.50 8.43
CA LEU A 193 19.52 -1.48 7.50
C LEU A 193 18.99 -1.20 6.08
N PRO A 194 19.15 0.03 5.56
CA PRO A 194 18.79 0.35 4.18
C PRO A 194 19.59 -0.52 3.20
N LEU A 195 18.92 -1.12 2.23
CA LEU A 195 19.60 -1.80 1.13
C LEU A 195 19.94 -0.78 0.04
N ASP A 196 21.10 -0.97 -0.58
CA ASP A 196 21.44 -0.30 -1.81
C ASP A 196 20.54 -0.78 -2.96
N GLY A 197 20.53 -0.03 -4.07
CA GLY A 197 19.72 -0.38 -5.24
C GLY A 197 20.00 -1.79 -5.76
N SER A 198 21.25 -2.25 -5.71
CA SER A 198 21.65 -3.62 -6.10
C SER A 198 21.03 -4.67 -5.18
N GLY A 199 21.22 -4.54 -3.86
CA GLY A 199 20.70 -5.48 -2.87
C GLY A 199 19.17 -5.52 -2.86
N ALA A 200 18.53 -4.35 -2.92
CA ALA A 200 17.09 -4.22 -3.05
C ALA A 200 16.57 -4.90 -4.34
N PHE A 201 17.31 -4.78 -5.44
CA PHE A 201 16.96 -5.40 -6.71
C PHE A 201 17.08 -6.92 -6.69
N GLU A 202 18.12 -7.48 -6.07
CA GLU A 202 18.28 -8.93 -5.93
C GLU A 202 17.16 -9.54 -5.08
N VAL A 203 16.77 -8.89 -3.97
CA VAL A 203 15.57 -9.31 -3.21
C VAL A 203 14.32 -9.26 -4.09
N SER A 204 14.16 -8.22 -4.92
CA SER A 204 13.02 -8.08 -5.83
C SER A 204 12.97 -9.10 -6.97
N ARG A 205 14.10 -9.75 -7.27
CA ARG A 205 14.26 -10.76 -8.34
C ARG A 205 13.88 -12.16 -7.90
N LEU A 206 13.62 -12.39 -6.62
CA LEU A 206 13.15 -13.69 -6.16
C LEU A 206 11.84 -14.05 -6.88
N ARG A 207 11.76 -15.27 -7.41
CA ARG A 207 10.59 -15.72 -8.16
C ARG A 207 9.37 -15.76 -7.24
N ALA A 208 8.37 -14.96 -7.61
CA ALA A 208 7.13 -14.79 -6.86
C ALA A 208 5.97 -15.47 -7.59
N THR A 209 5.82 -16.78 -7.42
CA THR A 209 4.59 -17.49 -7.80
C THR A 209 3.61 -17.38 -6.65
N ARG A 210 2.37 -16.97 -6.88
CA ARG A 210 1.38 -16.83 -5.79
C ARG A 210 0.97 -18.19 -5.26
N VAL A 211 0.92 -18.34 -3.93
CA VAL A 211 0.40 -19.54 -3.26
C VAL A 211 -1.03 -19.29 -2.81
N ASP A 212 -1.95 -20.20 -3.12
CA ASP A 212 -3.29 -20.19 -2.55
C ASP A 212 -3.28 -20.76 -1.12
N LEU A 213 -4.00 -20.10 -0.21
CA LEU A 213 -4.17 -20.61 1.16
C LEU A 213 -5.34 -21.58 1.19
N PRO A 214 -5.16 -22.78 1.76
CA PRO A 214 -6.29 -23.66 2.03
C PRO A 214 -7.11 -23.10 3.20
N GLY A 215 -8.41 -22.86 2.99
CA GLY A 215 -9.34 -22.43 4.04
C GLY A 215 -9.55 -20.92 4.18
N GLN A 216 -10.52 -20.53 5.01
CA GLN A 216 -10.92 -19.12 5.19
C GLN A 216 -10.13 -18.40 6.29
N ASN A 217 -9.61 -19.12 7.29
CA ASN A 217 -8.87 -18.52 8.41
C ASN A 217 -7.37 -18.53 8.15
N ILE A 218 -6.85 -17.36 7.78
CA ILE A 218 -5.42 -17.16 7.50
C ILE A 218 -4.51 -17.58 8.66
N LEU A 219 -4.89 -17.33 9.91
CA LEU A 219 -4.01 -17.58 11.06
C LEU A 219 -3.74 -19.06 11.28
N HIS A 220 -4.69 -19.94 10.94
CA HIS A 220 -4.49 -21.40 11.03
C HIS A 220 -3.80 -21.98 9.81
N SER A 221 -4.05 -21.40 8.63
CA SER A 221 -3.52 -21.92 7.37
C SER A 221 -2.09 -21.47 7.12
N LEU A 222 -1.68 -20.32 7.65
CA LEU A 222 -0.34 -19.75 7.43
C LEU A 222 0.78 -20.67 7.93
N PRO A 223 0.78 -21.18 9.17
CA PRO A 223 1.88 -22.03 9.65
C PRO A 223 2.01 -23.33 8.84
N ALA A 224 0.88 -23.89 8.39
CA ALA A 224 0.81 -25.15 7.64
C ALA A 224 1.21 -25.01 6.16
N SER A 225 1.12 -23.81 5.57
CA SER A 225 1.32 -23.60 4.13
C SER A 225 2.80 -23.49 3.74
N ASP A 226 3.19 -24.10 2.61
CA ASP A 226 4.56 -24.01 2.11
C ASP A 226 4.80 -22.76 1.25
N TYR A 227 5.11 -21.64 1.91
CA TYR A 227 5.45 -20.37 1.28
C TYR A 227 6.90 -19.97 1.57
N GLY A 228 7.52 -19.30 0.60
CA GLY A 228 8.85 -18.72 0.71
C GLY A 228 8.86 -17.24 1.07
N ALA A 229 7.79 -16.51 0.76
CA ALA A 229 7.66 -15.11 1.12
C ALA A 229 6.21 -14.72 1.45
N LEU A 230 6.05 -13.80 2.39
CA LEU A 230 4.80 -13.20 2.83
C LEU A 230 4.90 -11.67 2.71
N SER A 231 4.02 -11.06 1.94
CA SER A 231 3.93 -9.60 1.78
C SER A 231 2.66 -9.09 2.43
N VAL A 232 2.76 -8.12 3.35
CA VAL A 232 1.66 -7.65 4.19
C VAL A 232 1.61 -6.12 4.18
N GLU A 233 0.47 -5.56 3.78
CA GLU A 233 0.14 -4.14 3.92
C GLU A 233 -0.74 -3.98 5.16
N ALA A 234 -0.22 -3.27 6.17
CA ALA A 234 -0.95 -2.97 7.39
C ALA A 234 -1.41 -1.50 7.42
N VAL A 235 -2.55 -1.25 8.05
CA VAL A 235 -3.13 0.08 8.26
C VAL A 235 -3.61 0.16 9.70
N HIS A 236 -3.04 1.07 10.48
CA HIS A 236 -3.32 1.23 11.92
C HIS A 236 -3.16 -0.09 12.72
N GLY A 237 -2.12 -0.89 12.40
CA GLY A 237 -1.84 -2.17 13.07
C GLY A 237 -2.69 -3.36 12.60
N PHE A 238 -3.68 -3.14 11.73
CA PHE A 238 -4.50 -4.21 11.14
C PHE A 238 -4.02 -4.57 9.74
N VAL A 239 -4.12 -5.86 9.40
CA VAL A 239 -3.78 -6.35 8.06
C VAL A 239 -4.85 -5.87 7.08
N ALA A 240 -4.48 -4.93 6.21
CA ALA A 240 -5.37 -4.47 5.14
C ALA A 240 -5.34 -5.44 3.95
N ARG A 241 -4.14 -5.89 3.59
CA ARG A 241 -3.91 -6.82 2.48
C ARG A 241 -2.70 -7.70 2.72
N PHE A 242 -2.72 -8.89 2.15
CA PHE A 242 -1.59 -9.80 2.20
C PHE A 242 -1.46 -10.61 0.89
N GLU A 243 -0.29 -11.20 0.68
CA GLU A 243 -0.04 -12.13 -0.42
C GLU A 243 1.08 -13.09 -0.04
N LEU A 244 0.96 -14.35 -0.47
CA LEU A 244 1.94 -15.40 -0.24
C LEU A 244 2.58 -15.82 -1.55
N TYR A 245 3.86 -16.11 -1.49
CA TYR A 245 4.63 -16.54 -2.64
C TYR A 245 5.37 -17.84 -2.37
N GLU A 246 5.48 -18.68 -3.40
CA GLU A 246 6.16 -19.96 -3.34
C GLU A 246 7.62 -19.81 -2.95
N ARG A 247 8.14 -20.84 -2.31
CA ARG A 247 9.57 -20.97 -2.04
C ARG A 247 10.29 -21.28 -3.34
N SER A 248 10.87 -20.25 -3.96
CA SER A 248 11.63 -20.45 -5.19
C SER A 248 13.06 -19.93 -5.06
N TYR A 249 14.00 -20.80 -5.42
CA TYR A 249 15.44 -20.52 -5.49
C TYR A 249 15.87 -19.96 -6.85
N GLY A 250 14.92 -19.67 -7.75
CA GLY A 250 15.18 -19.15 -9.09
C GLY A 250 14.98 -17.63 -9.20
N LYS A 251 15.60 -17.03 -10.24
CA LYS A 251 15.36 -15.62 -10.61
C LYS A 251 14.03 -15.51 -11.35
N GLY A 252 13.10 -14.74 -10.80
CA GLY A 252 11.83 -14.37 -11.43
C GLY A 252 11.84 -12.98 -12.04
N ALA A 253 10.65 -12.50 -12.42
CA ALA A 253 10.49 -11.14 -12.91
C ALA A 253 10.83 -10.13 -11.80
N PRO A 254 11.74 -9.16 -12.06
CA PRO A 254 12.15 -8.19 -11.04
C PRO A 254 10.96 -7.36 -10.57
N GLY A 255 10.82 -7.18 -9.26
CA GLY A 255 9.78 -6.37 -8.62
C GLY A 255 8.44 -7.07 -8.42
N SER A 256 8.37 -8.37 -8.73
CA SER A 256 7.18 -9.20 -8.48
C SER A 256 6.81 -9.28 -6.98
N LEU A 257 7.79 -9.37 -6.08
CA LEU A 257 7.58 -9.28 -4.62
C LEU A 257 7.22 -7.86 -4.13
N LEU A 258 7.51 -6.83 -4.94
CA LEU A 258 7.20 -5.45 -4.62
C LEU A 258 5.82 -5.02 -5.13
N ALA A 259 5.12 -5.86 -5.88
CA ALA A 259 3.74 -5.62 -6.26
C ALA A 259 2.85 -5.50 -5.01
N LYS A 260 1.89 -4.59 -5.01
CA LYS A 260 0.97 -4.45 -3.88
C LYS A 260 0.19 -5.75 -3.66
N PRO A 261 0.09 -6.23 -2.40
CA PRO A 261 -0.71 -7.40 -2.11
C PRO A 261 -2.19 -7.13 -2.43
N ASN A 262 -2.91 -8.17 -2.85
CA ASN A 262 -4.28 -8.05 -3.31
C ASN A 262 -5.30 -8.81 -2.46
N ARG A 263 -4.91 -9.86 -1.73
CA ARG A 263 -5.85 -10.60 -0.88
C ARG A 263 -6.15 -9.81 0.38
N ARG A 264 -7.39 -9.94 0.87
CA ARG A 264 -7.84 -9.36 2.14
C ARG A 264 -8.03 -10.48 3.15
N PRO A 265 -7.72 -10.26 4.43
CA PRO A 265 -8.08 -11.22 5.46
C PRO A 265 -9.62 -11.31 5.56
N GLY A 266 -10.14 -12.50 5.84
CA GLY A 266 -11.58 -12.73 6.01
C GLY A 266 -12.13 -12.15 7.32
N SER A 267 -11.26 -11.89 8.30
CA SER A 267 -11.57 -11.33 9.61
C SER A 267 -10.63 -10.15 9.92
N SER A 268 -10.93 -9.41 11.00
CA SER A 268 -10.05 -8.36 11.53
C SER A 268 -8.79 -8.98 12.15
N THR A 269 -7.78 -9.24 11.31
CA THR A 269 -6.50 -9.79 11.74
C THR A 269 -5.50 -8.68 12.04
N THR A 270 -4.85 -8.71 13.20
CA THR A 270 -3.78 -7.75 13.52
C THR A 270 -2.47 -8.16 12.84
N LEU A 271 -1.60 -7.19 12.55
CA LEU A 271 -0.28 -7.49 12.00
C LEU A 271 0.53 -8.36 12.97
N ARG A 272 0.36 -8.16 14.28
CA ARG A 272 1.00 -8.98 15.32
C ARG A 272 0.55 -10.45 15.25
N GLU A 273 -0.74 -10.72 15.18
CA GLU A 273 -1.28 -12.08 15.05
C GLU A 273 -0.76 -12.77 13.78
N LEU A 274 -0.77 -12.06 12.66
CA LEU A 274 -0.31 -12.60 11.39
C LEU A 274 1.18 -12.93 11.41
N LEU A 275 2.00 -12.03 11.96
CA LEU A 275 3.44 -12.26 12.10
C LEU A 275 3.72 -13.40 13.08
N SER A 276 2.94 -13.51 14.17
CA SER A 276 3.07 -14.62 15.12
C SER A 276 2.75 -15.97 14.50
N ALA A 277 1.70 -16.05 13.68
CA ALA A 277 1.42 -17.25 12.90
C ALA A 277 2.54 -17.53 11.88
N ALA A 278 3.20 -16.50 11.35
CA ALA A 278 4.27 -16.66 10.37
C ALA A 278 5.57 -17.18 11.00
N THR A 279 5.93 -16.67 12.17
CA THR A 279 7.13 -17.03 12.92
C THR A 279 7.03 -18.45 13.50
N GLN A 280 5.82 -18.96 13.77
CA GLN A 280 5.63 -20.37 14.14
C GLN A 280 6.21 -21.35 13.11
N ARG A 281 6.13 -21.02 11.81
CA ARG A 281 6.73 -21.83 10.73
C ARG A 281 8.19 -21.47 10.48
N THR A 282 8.45 -20.17 10.37
CA THR A 282 9.72 -19.66 9.81
C THR A 282 10.82 -19.49 10.86
N GLY A 283 10.46 -19.53 12.15
CA GLY A 283 11.32 -19.13 13.25
C GLY A 283 11.48 -17.60 13.34
N THR A 284 12.09 -17.14 14.42
CA THR A 284 12.46 -15.74 14.57
C THR A 284 13.83 -15.47 13.92
N PRO A 285 14.01 -14.30 13.26
CA PRO A 285 15.33 -13.86 12.82
C PRO A 285 16.31 -13.83 13.99
N LYS A 286 17.47 -14.47 13.84
CA LYS A 286 18.54 -14.40 14.83
C LYS A 286 19.29 -13.06 14.69
N PRO A 287 19.75 -12.47 15.80
CA PRO A 287 20.65 -11.32 15.75
C PRO A 287 21.93 -11.70 15.01
N ASP A 288 22.42 -10.80 14.17
CA ASP A 288 23.73 -10.92 13.51
C ASP A 288 24.75 -9.97 14.17
N ARG A 289 26.02 -10.07 13.76
CA ARG A 289 27.11 -9.23 14.31
C ARG A 289 26.82 -7.73 14.22
N TYR A 290 26.04 -7.31 13.22
CA TYR A 290 25.64 -5.91 13.09
C TYR A 290 24.65 -5.50 14.18
N VAL A 291 23.67 -6.36 14.48
CA VAL A 291 22.76 -6.16 15.61
C VAL A 291 23.52 -6.14 16.92
N GLU A 292 24.46 -7.06 17.14
CA GLU A 292 25.28 -7.11 18.36
C GLU A 292 26.11 -5.84 18.55
N PHE A 293 26.67 -5.29 17.47
CA PHE A 293 27.37 -4.01 17.51
C PHE A 293 26.42 -2.84 17.79
N LEU A 294 25.26 -2.77 17.12
CA LEU A 294 24.33 -1.67 17.35
C LEU A 294 23.68 -1.71 18.74
N SER A 295 23.44 -2.91 19.27
CA SER A 295 22.93 -3.07 20.62
C SER A 295 23.98 -2.69 21.67
N SER A 296 25.26 -2.97 21.46
CA SER A 296 26.32 -2.51 22.36
C SER A 296 26.52 -1.00 22.31
N VAL A 297 26.47 -0.38 21.12
CA VAL A 297 26.51 1.09 20.97
C VAL A 297 25.29 1.75 21.59
N ALA A 298 24.09 1.17 21.44
CA ALA A 298 22.88 1.68 22.08
C ALA A 298 22.91 1.52 23.61
N ALA A 299 23.50 0.45 24.13
CA ALA A 299 23.67 0.24 25.57
C ALA A 299 24.63 1.25 26.22
N THR A 300 25.63 1.72 25.46
CA THR A 300 26.66 2.69 25.89
C THR A 300 26.33 4.14 25.51
N GLU A 301 25.13 4.39 24.96
CA GLU A 301 24.62 5.72 24.60
C GLU A 301 24.17 6.46 25.88
N GLY A 302 25.15 6.96 26.64
CA GLY A 302 24.93 7.66 27.91
C GLY A 302 26.09 7.55 28.89
N GLU A 303 26.99 6.58 28.68
CA GLU A 303 28.20 6.42 29.49
C GLU A 303 29.29 7.40 29.03
N THR A 304 29.90 8.09 29.99
CA THR A 304 31.04 8.99 29.75
C THR A 304 32.23 8.22 29.17
N LEU A 305 33.06 8.90 28.36
CA LEU A 305 34.24 8.33 27.66
C LEU A 305 35.17 7.43 28.51
N GLY A 306 35.15 7.53 29.84
CA GLY A 306 35.93 6.66 30.74
C GLY A 306 35.31 5.29 31.06
N GLN A 307 34.09 5.00 30.58
CA GLN A 307 33.39 3.72 30.79
C GLN A 307 33.14 2.93 29.49
N ARG A 308 33.55 3.48 28.35
CA ARG A 308 33.43 2.86 27.01
C ARG A 308 34.58 1.93 26.67
#